data_AF-A0A1W1Y1L9-F1
#
_entry.id   AF-A0A1W1Y1L9-F1
#
_cell.length_a   1.000
_cell.length_b   1.000
_cell.length_c   1.000
_cell.angle_alpha   90.00
_cell.angle_beta   90.00
_cell.angle_gamma   90.00
#
_symmetry.space_group_name_H-M   'P 1'
#
loop_
_entity.id
_entity.type
_entity.pdbx_description
1 polymer ?
#
loop_
_entity_poly.entity_id
_entity_poly.type
_entity_poly.pdbx_seq_one_letter_code
_entity_poly.pdbx_strand_id
1 'polypeptide(L)'
;ATVPGGAGNVQDIYPLAPLQEGILFHHLMEQEGDPYLLPSLYAFSSRTQLDELLQAMQQVIDRHDILRTSLVWEGPDQPVQVVHRHAQLPVQELHFDASIGDVAAQLQAQLDPKHTRIDIGQAPLLRCHLAEDPQNGRWLLHILAHHLAIDHTTLDLLVAEAEAIDQGLEASLPAPVPFRQFVAQAKLGVSQAEHEAFFTQLLGDVDEPTAPFGLLDVQGEFATMSRRLPAALSRAVRQQARRAGVSVASLMHLAWALVLARSSGRDDVVFGTVLFGRMQGGEGNRGIGLFINTLPIRLHIGQQGALQALKDAHALLAQLLRHEHATLAQVQRCSGVVAPTPLFSGLLNYRYSPQAGQGSDDADAGVESLGVAERTNYPLCVDIDDLGTDFLLTAQVVEGISPSRICDFLEHAITALVAALADTPAVPLLQLDVLPAAEREQVVVGWNQTYQDLPLSSCVQELFEARVAAAPDAIALVQPDL
;
A
#
# COMPACT_ATOMS: atom_id res chain seq x y z
N ALA A 1 -32.22 9.48 17.13
CA ALA A 1 -31.50 10.27 16.13
C ALA A 1 -30.06 10.36 16.59
N THR A 2 -29.14 9.71 15.87
CA THR A 2 -27.71 9.60 16.23
C THR A 2 -26.89 10.83 15.82
N VAL A 3 -27.45 11.68 14.96
CA VAL A 3 -26.83 12.93 14.47
C VAL A 3 -27.01 14.06 15.49
N PRO A 4 -25.92 14.73 15.93
CA PRO A 4 -26.00 15.93 16.75
C PRO A 4 -26.86 17.02 16.09
N GLY A 5 -27.78 17.63 16.84
CA GLY A 5 -28.75 18.58 16.28
C GLY A 5 -29.94 17.95 15.54
N GLY A 6 -30.01 16.61 15.48
CA GLY A 6 -31.13 15.86 14.90
C GLY A 6 -31.27 16.05 13.38
N ALA A 7 -32.47 15.83 12.86
CA ALA A 7 -32.75 15.89 11.43
C ALA A 7 -32.40 17.25 10.77
N GLY A 8 -32.43 18.35 11.54
CA GLY A 8 -32.07 19.67 11.06
C GLY A 8 -30.59 19.78 10.65
N ASN A 9 -29.72 18.97 11.25
CA ASN A 9 -28.30 18.92 10.90
C ASN A 9 -28.00 17.89 9.80
N VAL A 10 -28.99 17.20 9.25
CA VAL A 10 -28.77 16.28 8.13
C VAL A 10 -28.81 17.07 6.81
N GLN A 11 -27.73 16.97 6.03
CA GLN A 11 -27.61 17.55 4.70
C GLN A 11 -28.02 16.56 3.61
N ASP A 12 -27.50 15.33 3.68
CA ASP A 12 -27.73 14.29 2.66
C ASP A 12 -27.54 12.89 3.27
N ILE A 13 -28.11 11.87 2.61
CA ILE A 13 -27.97 10.45 2.99
C ILE A 13 -27.82 9.62 1.72
N TYR A 14 -26.75 8.84 1.60
CA TYR A 14 -26.51 7.97 0.44
C TYR A 14 -25.74 6.70 0.85
N PRO A 15 -25.76 5.62 0.02
CA PRO A 15 -25.06 4.37 0.32
C PRO A 15 -23.54 4.55 0.45
N LEU A 16 -22.87 3.54 0.99
CA LEU A 16 -21.40 3.49 0.95
C LEU A 16 -20.89 3.21 -0.47
N ALA A 17 -19.69 3.72 -0.76
CA ALA A 17 -18.92 3.25 -1.90
C ALA A 17 -18.42 1.81 -1.67
N PRO A 18 -18.18 1.03 -2.75
CA PRO A 18 -17.72 -0.35 -2.67
C PRO A 18 -16.55 -0.61 -1.70
N LEU A 19 -15.51 0.22 -1.69
CA LEU A 19 -14.38 0.06 -0.77
C LEU A 19 -14.76 0.38 0.68
N GLN A 20 -15.60 1.40 0.91
CA GLN A 20 -16.05 1.77 2.25
C GLN A 20 -16.82 0.62 2.92
N GLU A 21 -17.58 -0.18 2.16
CA GLU A 21 -18.27 -1.37 2.70
C GLU A 21 -17.27 -2.40 3.26
N GLY A 22 -16.17 -2.65 2.56
CA GLY A 22 -15.10 -3.54 3.03
C GLY A 22 -14.36 -3.01 4.25
N ILE A 23 -14.08 -1.70 4.29
CA ILE A 23 -13.45 -1.05 5.44
C ILE A 23 -14.36 -1.11 6.67
N LEU A 24 -15.66 -0.81 6.50
CA LEU A 24 -16.65 -0.90 7.56
C LEU A 24 -16.70 -2.32 8.14
N PHE A 25 -16.70 -3.34 7.28
CA PHE A 25 -16.71 -4.73 7.73
C PHE A 25 -15.50 -5.04 8.63
N HIS A 26 -14.29 -4.66 8.25
CA HIS A 26 -13.09 -4.86 9.07
C HIS A 26 -13.12 -4.06 10.36
N HIS A 27 -13.55 -2.80 10.32
CA HIS A 27 -13.73 -1.97 11.52
C HIS A 27 -14.69 -2.63 12.53
N LEU A 28 -15.76 -3.28 12.06
CA LEU A 28 -16.72 -3.96 12.93
C LEU A 28 -16.19 -5.30 13.48
N MET A 29 -15.28 -5.96 12.76
CA MET A 29 -14.66 -7.21 13.21
C MET A 29 -13.55 -6.99 14.25
N GLU A 30 -12.73 -5.95 14.06
CA GLU A 30 -11.63 -5.63 14.99
C GLU A 30 -12.19 -4.92 16.24
N GLN A 31 -11.81 -5.37 17.43
CA GLN A 31 -12.35 -4.85 18.69
C GLN A 31 -11.36 -3.99 19.47
N GLU A 32 -10.06 -4.23 19.35
CA GLU A 32 -9.03 -3.52 20.13
C GLU A 32 -8.52 -2.27 19.40
N GLY A 33 -8.10 -2.41 18.15
CA GLY A 33 -7.57 -1.34 17.32
C GLY A 33 -8.41 -1.03 16.09
N ASP A 34 -7.86 -0.21 15.22
CA ASP A 34 -8.42 0.05 13.90
C ASP A 34 -7.29 0.20 12.87
N PRO A 35 -7.09 -0.79 11.98
CA PRO A 35 -6.02 -0.74 10.98
C PRO A 35 -6.26 0.32 9.89
N TYR A 36 -7.44 0.96 9.87
CA TYR A 36 -7.78 2.02 8.92
C TYR A 36 -7.69 3.43 9.52
N LEU A 37 -7.07 3.57 10.71
CA LEU A 37 -6.64 4.87 11.21
C LEU A 37 -5.28 5.25 10.62
N LEU A 38 -5.22 6.47 10.11
CA LEU A 38 -4.05 7.10 9.51
C LEU A 38 -3.50 8.13 10.50
N PRO A 39 -2.48 7.79 11.30
CA PRO A 39 -1.81 8.73 12.19
C PRO A 39 -0.85 9.64 11.41
N SER A 40 -0.84 10.92 11.76
CA SER A 40 0.14 11.89 11.26
C SER A 40 0.57 12.80 12.40
N LEU A 41 1.87 12.98 12.58
CA LEU A 41 2.43 13.82 13.64
C LEU A 41 3.16 15.02 13.03
N TYR A 42 2.82 16.21 13.51
CA TYR A 42 3.41 17.47 13.10
C TYR A 42 3.94 18.22 14.32
N ALA A 43 5.05 18.94 14.15
CA ALA A 43 5.59 19.86 15.14
C ALA A 43 5.46 21.31 14.68
N PHE A 44 5.16 22.20 15.62
CA PHE A 44 4.95 23.62 15.42
C PHE A 44 5.85 24.42 16.37
N SER A 45 6.39 25.53 15.86
CA SER A 45 7.22 26.44 16.64
C SER A 45 6.47 27.15 17.78
N SER A 46 5.14 27.30 17.67
CA SER A 46 4.31 27.97 18.67
C SER A 46 2.87 27.48 18.67
N ARG A 47 2.16 27.69 19.79
CA ARG A 47 0.74 27.37 19.92
C ARG A 47 -0.14 28.17 18.96
N THR A 48 0.20 29.43 18.71
CA THR A 48 -0.56 30.30 17.80
C THR A 48 -0.62 29.71 16.38
N GLN A 49 0.52 29.28 15.85
CA GLN A 49 0.62 28.67 14.52
C GLN A 49 -0.21 27.38 14.42
N LEU A 50 -0.19 26.59 15.49
CA LEU A 50 -1.00 25.38 15.59
C LEU A 50 -2.50 25.71 15.58
N ASP A 51 -2.92 26.71 16.37
CA ASP A 51 -4.32 27.11 16.47
C ASP A 51 -4.84 27.70 15.14
N GLU A 52 -3.99 28.43 14.40
CA GLU A 52 -4.28 28.93 13.04
C GLU A 52 -4.53 27.78 12.07
N LEU A 53 -3.66 26.75 12.07
CA LEU A 53 -3.88 25.55 11.26
C LEU A 53 -5.19 24.83 11.63
N LEU A 54 -5.49 24.66 12.92
CA LEU A 54 -6.74 24.03 13.35
C LEU A 54 -7.99 24.80 12.86
N GLN A 55 -7.92 26.13 12.83
CA GLN A 55 -8.99 26.96 12.27
C GLN A 55 -9.11 26.78 10.75
N ALA A 56 -7.99 26.73 10.04
CA ALA A 56 -7.98 26.44 8.60
C ALA A 56 -8.57 25.05 8.31
N MET A 57 -8.17 24.02 9.07
CA MET A 57 -8.73 22.67 8.97
C MET A 57 -10.25 22.64 9.19
N GLN A 58 -10.78 23.40 10.15
CA GLN A 58 -12.23 23.51 10.36
C GLN A 58 -12.94 24.11 9.13
N GLN A 59 -12.34 25.11 8.48
CA GLN A 59 -12.90 25.69 7.25
C GLN A 59 -12.89 24.68 6.09
N VAL A 60 -11.85 23.87 5.97
CA VAL A 60 -11.81 22.76 5.00
C VAL A 60 -12.91 21.74 5.31
N ILE A 61 -13.12 21.37 6.58
CA ILE A 61 -14.22 20.49 6.99
C ILE A 61 -15.58 21.08 6.58
N ASP A 62 -15.79 22.37 6.81
CA ASP A 62 -17.03 23.04 6.43
C ASP A 62 -17.26 23.08 4.92
N ARG A 63 -16.18 23.16 4.11
CA ARG A 63 -16.23 23.12 2.64
C ARG A 63 -16.57 21.76 2.06
N HIS A 64 -16.09 20.66 2.66
CA HIS A 64 -16.16 19.33 2.04
C HIS A 64 -17.12 18.37 2.75
N ASP A 65 -18.19 17.97 2.04
CA ASP A 65 -19.24 17.07 2.56
C ASP A 65 -18.69 15.80 3.21
N ILE A 66 -17.68 15.16 2.60
CA ILE A 66 -17.12 13.90 3.10
C ILE A 66 -16.47 14.05 4.49
N LEU A 67 -15.90 15.23 4.79
CA LEU A 67 -15.27 15.49 6.08
C LEU A 67 -16.32 15.69 7.18
N ARG A 68 -17.55 16.05 6.82
CA ARG A 68 -18.71 16.15 7.74
C ARG A 68 -19.61 14.91 7.70
N THR A 69 -19.10 13.79 7.19
CA THR A 69 -19.89 12.56 7.03
C THR A 69 -19.65 11.60 8.19
N SER A 70 -20.73 10.96 8.68
CA SER A 70 -20.66 9.80 9.55
C SER A 70 -21.33 8.58 8.92
N LEU A 71 -21.09 7.40 9.47
CA LEU A 71 -21.68 6.15 8.99
C LEU A 71 -22.83 5.70 9.90
N VAL A 72 -23.86 5.11 9.30
CA VAL A 72 -24.96 4.46 10.00
C VAL A 72 -25.22 3.09 9.37
N TRP A 73 -25.05 2.04 10.16
CA TRP A 73 -25.25 0.64 9.71
C TRP A 73 -26.31 -0.10 10.51
N GLU A 74 -26.72 0.41 11.67
CA GLU A 74 -27.79 -0.16 12.49
C GLU A 74 -29.14 0.48 12.17
N GLY A 75 -30.11 -0.33 11.72
CA GLY A 75 -31.46 0.12 11.40
C GLY A 75 -31.80 0.18 9.91
N PRO A 76 -31.00 0.79 9.01
CA PRO A 76 -31.28 0.76 7.58
C PRO A 76 -30.97 -0.62 6.99
N ASP A 77 -31.60 -0.96 5.86
CA ASP A 77 -31.43 -2.25 5.16
C ASP A 77 -30.00 -2.46 4.62
N GLN A 78 -29.25 -1.37 4.45
CA GLN A 78 -27.85 -1.36 4.08
C GLN A 78 -27.13 -0.21 4.81
N PRO A 79 -25.81 -0.30 5.05
CA PRO A 79 -25.03 0.80 5.58
C PRO A 79 -25.16 2.05 4.71
N VAL A 80 -25.27 3.21 5.35
CA VAL A 80 -25.36 4.53 4.69
C VAL A 80 -24.37 5.52 5.27
N GLN A 81 -23.99 6.47 4.43
CA GLN A 81 -23.29 7.70 4.78
C GLN A 81 -24.33 8.78 5.08
N VAL A 82 -24.12 9.52 6.17
CA VAL A 82 -24.95 10.66 6.56
C VAL A 82 -24.08 11.90 6.58
N VAL A 83 -24.35 12.85 5.68
CA VAL A 83 -23.64 14.14 5.61
C VAL A 83 -24.28 15.11 6.58
N HIS A 84 -23.49 15.69 7.48
CA HIS A 84 -23.97 16.67 8.45
C HIS A 84 -23.85 18.06 7.86
N ARG A 85 -24.73 19.01 8.24
CA ARG A 85 -24.62 20.43 7.85
C ARG A 85 -23.50 21.13 8.59
N HIS A 86 -23.27 20.75 9.85
CA HIS A 86 -22.20 21.25 10.68
C HIS A 86 -21.57 20.09 11.45
N ALA A 87 -20.25 19.98 11.38
CA ALA A 87 -19.46 19.07 12.20
C ALA A 87 -18.24 19.84 12.72
N GLN A 88 -18.02 19.81 14.04
CA GLN A 88 -16.92 20.52 14.68
C GLN A 88 -15.73 19.57 14.81
N LEU A 89 -14.54 20.03 14.45
CA LEU A 89 -13.27 19.30 14.61
C LEU A 89 -13.02 19.04 16.10
N PRO A 90 -12.96 17.76 16.53
CA PRO A 90 -12.64 17.45 17.91
C PRO A 90 -11.14 17.66 18.14
N VAL A 91 -10.82 18.58 19.04
CA VAL A 91 -9.46 18.90 19.47
C VAL A 91 -9.32 18.56 20.95
N GLN A 92 -8.32 17.76 21.30
CA GLN A 92 -8.02 17.38 22.67
C GLN A 92 -6.57 17.73 23.01
N GLU A 93 -6.36 18.48 24.07
CA GLU A 93 -5.02 18.69 24.62
C GLU A 93 -4.67 17.58 25.62
N LEU A 94 -3.50 16.98 25.44
CA LEU A 94 -2.94 15.92 26.25
C LEU A 94 -1.66 16.43 26.92
N HIS A 95 -1.47 16.04 28.18
CA HIS A 95 -0.30 16.41 28.96
C HIS A 95 0.55 15.16 29.20
N PHE A 96 1.82 15.24 28.83
CA PHE A 96 2.81 14.19 29.01
C PHE A 96 3.90 14.66 29.96
N ASP A 97 4.49 13.71 30.70
CA ASP A 97 5.64 13.98 31.53
C ASP A 97 6.90 13.87 30.67
N ALA A 98 7.47 15.02 30.29
CA ALA A 98 8.70 15.08 29.49
C ALA A 98 9.91 14.44 30.21
N SER A 99 9.86 14.22 31.54
CA SER A 99 10.94 13.54 32.26
C SER A 99 11.01 12.03 32.00
N ILE A 100 9.91 11.42 31.53
CA ILE A 100 9.82 9.99 31.27
C ILE A 100 10.43 9.62 29.90
N GLY A 101 10.41 10.55 28.95
CA GLY A 101 10.96 10.36 27.61
C GLY A 101 10.46 11.42 26.64
N ASP A 102 10.79 11.25 25.35
CA ASP A 102 10.35 12.15 24.29
C ASP A 102 8.82 12.22 24.21
N VAL A 103 8.27 13.44 24.21
CA VAL A 103 6.82 13.69 24.23
C VAL A 103 6.17 13.20 22.94
N ALA A 104 6.85 13.32 21.79
CA ALA A 104 6.35 12.83 20.51
C ALA A 104 6.17 11.30 20.53
N ALA A 105 7.17 10.56 21.03
CA ALA A 105 7.06 9.11 21.20
C ALA A 105 5.93 8.71 22.18
N GLN A 106 5.74 9.45 23.28
CA GLN A 106 4.65 9.18 24.22
C GLN A 106 3.27 9.41 23.59
N LEU A 107 3.12 10.50 22.84
CA LEU A 107 1.89 10.84 22.12
C LEU A 107 1.53 9.79 21.06
N GLN A 108 2.52 9.36 20.26
CA GLN A 108 2.35 8.30 19.28
C GLN A 108 1.98 6.96 19.93
N ALA A 109 2.64 6.59 21.03
CA ALA A 109 2.36 5.35 21.73
C ALA A 109 0.96 5.33 22.37
N GLN A 110 0.51 6.45 22.93
CA GLN A 110 -0.82 6.55 23.54
C GLN A 110 -1.94 6.45 22.50
N LEU A 111 -1.70 6.94 21.29
CA LEU A 111 -2.67 7.02 20.20
C LEU A 111 -2.34 6.05 19.06
N ASP A 112 -1.66 4.94 19.37
CA ASP A 112 -1.32 3.90 18.39
C ASP A 112 -2.61 3.27 17.85
N PRO A 113 -2.82 3.25 16.52
CA PRO A 113 -3.96 2.58 15.87
C PRO A 113 -4.19 1.14 16.29
N LYS A 114 -3.17 0.41 16.78
CA LYS A 114 -3.32 -0.96 17.31
C LYS A 114 -4.27 -1.05 18.49
N HIS A 115 -4.40 0.03 19.25
CA HIS A 115 -5.15 0.07 20.51
C HIS A 115 -6.10 1.27 20.58
N THR A 116 -6.20 2.02 19.49
CA THR A 116 -7.00 3.24 19.38
C THR A 116 -8.04 3.07 18.30
N ARG A 117 -9.23 3.61 18.55
CA ARG A 117 -10.36 3.60 17.62
C ARG A 117 -11.06 4.94 17.65
N ILE A 118 -11.67 5.34 16.53
CA ILE A 118 -12.61 6.46 16.51
C ILE A 118 -14.02 5.96 16.26
N ASP A 119 -15.01 6.62 16.87
CA ASP A 119 -16.42 6.33 16.59
C ASP A 119 -16.81 6.84 15.20
N ILE A 120 -16.96 5.91 14.26
CA ILE A 120 -17.35 6.19 12.87
C ILE A 120 -18.82 6.62 12.72
N GLY A 121 -19.62 6.50 13.79
CA GLY A 121 -20.96 7.05 13.88
C GLY A 121 -21.00 8.57 14.10
N GLN A 122 -19.85 9.19 14.41
CA GLN A 122 -19.73 10.62 14.72
C GLN A 122 -18.80 11.35 13.76
N ALA A 123 -19.36 12.32 13.02
CA ALA A 123 -18.60 13.22 12.14
C ALA A 123 -17.92 14.34 12.95
N PRO A 124 -16.76 14.87 12.51
CA PRO A 124 -15.96 14.40 11.37
C PRO A 124 -15.24 13.07 11.69
N LEU A 125 -14.81 12.29 10.68
CA LEU A 125 -13.98 11.08 10.91
C LEU A 125 -12.48 11.42 11.09
N LEU A 126 -12.22 12.45 11.88
CA LEU A 126 -10.92 13.08 12.11
C LEU A 126 -10.83 13.50 13.58
N ARG A 127 -9.68 13.28 14.23
CA ARG A 127 -9.41 13.72 15.61
C ARG A 127 -8.04 14.41 15.67
N CYS A 128 -7.97 15.53 16.38
CA CYS A 128 -6.72 16.26 16.60
C CYS A 128 -6.35 16.20 18.08
N HIS A 129 -5.11 15.82 18.37
CA HIS A 129 -4.56 15.71 19.71
C HIS A 129 -3.32 16.59 19.82
N LEU A 130 -3.29 17.44 20.84
CA LEU A 130 -2.23 18.43 21.05
C LEU A 130 -1.37 18.02 22.23
N ALA A 131 -0.07 18.25 22.14
CA ALA A 131 0.82 18.14 23.29
C ALA A 131 1.88 19.25 23.26
N GLU A 132 2.15 19.84 24.43
CA GLU A 132 3.31 20.71 24.59
C GLU A 132 4.56 19.84 24.77
N ASP A 133 5.62 20.12 24.01
CA ASP A 133 6.94 19.53 24.16
C ASP A 133 7.91 20.59 24.68
N PRO A 134 7.97 20.78 26.02
CA PRO A 134 8.76 21.85 26.63
C PRO A 134 10.27 21.61 26.51
N GLN A 135 10.72 20.37 26.28
CA GLN A 135 12.15 20.07 26.13
C GLN A 135 12.71 20.61 24.81
N ASN A 136 11.90 20.51 23.74
CA ASN A 136 12.28 21.00 22.42
C ASN A 136 11.67 22.38 22.10
N GLY A 137 10.90 22.97 23.03
CA GLY A 137 10.30 24.29 22.87
C GLY A 137 9.29 24.35 21.72
N ARG A 138 8.53 23.27 21.51
CA ARG A 138 7.62 23.11 20.37
C ARG A 138 6.26 22.59 20.82
N TRP A 139 5.27 22.71 19.93
CA TRP A 139 3.96 22.11 20.09
C TRP A 139 3.78 20.98 19.09
N LEU A 140 3.14 19.90 19.52
CA LEU A 140 2.88 18.73 18.70
C LEU A 140 1.39 18.65 18.39
N LEU A 141 1.06 18.36 17.12
CA LEU A 141 -0.28 18.02 16.65
C LEU A 141 -0.24 16.61 16.08
N HIS A 142 -0.96 15.70 16.75
CA HIS A 142 -1.23 14.37 16.24
C HIS A 142 -2.63 14.32 15.64
N ILE A 143 -2.73 13.95 14.37
CA ILE A 143 -3.98 13.83 13.63
C ILE A 143 -4.26 12.34 13.44
N LEU A 144 -5.44 11.90 13.85
CA LEU A 144 -5.99 10.58 13.54
C LEU A 144 -7.14 10.75 12.54
N ALA A 145 -6.92 10.34 11.29
CA ALA A 145 -7.92 10.34 10.23
C ALA A 145 -8.37 8.90 9.95
N HIS A 146 -9.66 8.67 9.69
CA HIS A 146 -10.11 7.34 9.26
C HIS A 146 -10.18 7.26 7.74
N HIS A 147 -9.65 6.15 7.20
CA HIS A 147 -9.61 5.86 5.78
C HIS A 147 -11.00 5.83 5.08
N LEU A 148 -12.11 5.75 5.85
CA LEU A 148 -13.47 5.85 5.33
C LEU A 148 -13.81 7.22 4.71
N ALA A 149 -13.16 8.30 5.19
CA ALA A 149 -13.39 9.65 4.70
C ALA A 149 -12.22 10.22 3.90
N ILE A 150 -11.00 9.72 4.13
CA ILE A 150 -9.76 10.30 3.60
C ILE A 150 -8.90 9.20 2.95
N ASP A 151 -8.26 9.51 1.82
CA ASP A 151 -7.10 8.79 1.29
C ASP A 151 -5.84 9.69 1.32
N HIS A 152 -4.66 9.15 1.05
CA HIS A 152 -3.40 9.92 1.09
C HIS A 152 -3.43 11.17 0.18
N THR A 153 -3.97 11.05 -1.04
CA THR A 153 -4.12 12.21 -1.93
C THR A 153 -5.07 13.26 -1.35
N THR A 154 -6.10 12.83 -0.62
CA THR A 154 -7.03 13.71 0.07
C THR A 154 -6.38 14.42 1.25
N LEU A 155 -5.46 13.77 1.97
CA LEU A 155 -4.71 14.41 3.04
C LEU A 155 -3.81 15.53 2.49
N ASP A 156 -3.09 15.26 1.39
CA ASP A 156 -2.26 16.29 0.72
C ASP A 156 -3.10 17.48 0.25
N LEU A 157 -4.28 17.20 -0.34
CA LEU A 157 -5.23 18.25 -0.75
C LEU A 157 -5.79 19.03 0.44
N LEU A 158 -6.07 18.36 1.56
CA LEU A 158 -6.56 19.00 2.78
C LEU A 158 -5.50 19.97 3.33
N VAL A 159 -4.24 19.53 3.39
CA VAL A 159 -3.13 20.39 3.82
C VAL A 159 -2.97 21.58 2.88
N ALA A 160 -2.95 21.36 1.56
CA ALA A 160 -2.83 22.43 0.58
C ALA A 160 -4.01 23.44 0.62
N GLU A 161 -5.26 22.97 0.84
CA GLU A 161 -6.40 23.87 1.03
C GLU A 161 -6.29 24.65 2.35
N ALA A 162 -5.83 24.00 3.43
CA ALA A 162 -5.63 24.66 4.72
C ALA A 162 -4.57 25.77 4.63
N GLU A 163 -3.44 25.52 3.97
CA GLU A 163 -2.41 26.53 3.70
C GLU A 163 -2.94 27.70 2.86
N ALA A 164 -3.71 27.41 1.80
CA ALA A 164 -4.30 28.46 0.97
C ALA A 164 -5.30 29.31 1.77
N ILE A 165 -6.07 28.70 2.67
CA ILE A 165 -7.01 29.40 3.56
C ILE A 165 -6.24 30.29 4.55
N ASP A 166 -5.19 29.76 5.16
CA ASP A 166 -4.33 30.51 6.09
C ASP A 166 -3.69 31.75 5.42
N GLN A 167 -3.29 31.61 4.15
CA GLN A 167 -2.78 32.71 3.33
C GLN A 167 -3.85 33.69 2.82
N GLY A 168 -5.13 33.48 3.17
CA GLY A 168 -6.25 34.30 2.72
C GLY A 168 -6.60 34.12 1.23
N LEU A 169 -6.16 33.01 0.62
CA LEU A 169 -6.40 32.66 -0.78
C LEU A 169 -7.62 31.76 -0.99
N GLU A 170 -8.50 31.64 0.01
CA GLU A 170 -9.71 30.80 -0.04
C GLU A 170 -10.55 31.02 -1.31
N ALA A 171 -10.71 32.28 -1.74
CA ALA A 171 -11.50 32.63 -2.94
C ALA A 171 -10.92 32.09 -4.25
N SER A 172 -9.64 31.66 -4.25
CA SER A 172 -8.99 31.02 -5.40
C SER A 172 -9.18 29.51 -5.44
N LEU A 173 -9.65 28.91 -4.34
CA LEU A 173 -9.90 27.48 -4.26
C LEU A 173 -11.08 27.09 -5.16
N PRO A 174 -10.97 25.96 -5.88
CA PRO A 174 -12.06 25.46 -6.70
C PRO A 174 -13.29 25.11 -5.83
N ALA A 175 -14.46 25.04 -6.46
CA ALA A 175 -15.65 24.55 -5.78
C ALA A 175 -15.46 23.06 -5.38
N PRO A 176 -15.76 22.66 -4.13
CA PRO A 176 -15.72 21.27 -3.71
C PRO A 176 -16.61 20.38 -4.59
N VAL A 177 -16.08 19.24 -5.03
CA VAL A 177 -16.84 18.22 -5.77
C VAL A 177 -17.49 17.27 -4.76
N PRO A 178 -18.84 17.15 -4.72
CA PRO A 178 -19.50 16.29 -3.74
C PRO A 178 -19.20 14.80 -3.96
N PHE A 179 -18.74 14.11 -2.92
CA PHE A 179 -18.40 12.67 -2.97
C PHE A 179 -19.56 11.78 -3.43
N ARG A 180 -20.81 12.19 -3.17
CA ARG A 180 -22.02 11.48 -3.66
C ARG A 180 -22.05 11.24 -5.17
N GLN A 181 -21.41 12.10 -5.97
CA GLN A 181 -21.35 11.91 -7.42
C GLN A 181 -20.54 10.66 -7.78
N PHE A 182 -19.44 10.42 -7.07
CA PHE A 182 -18.64 9.20 -7.21
C PHE A 182 -19.41 7.97 -6.73
N VAL A 183 -20.10 8.06 -5.59
CA VAL A 183 -20.95 6.96 -5.11
C VAL A 183 -22.04 6.60 -6.14
N ALA A 184 -22.67 7.61 -6.74
CA ALA A 184 -23.67 7.41 -7.78
C ALA A 184 -23.07 6.73 -9.02
N GLN A 185 -21.90 7.17 -9.48
CA GLN A 185 -21.20 6.55 -10.61
C GLN A 185 -20.81 5.08 -10.30
N ALA A 186 -20.34 4.80 -9.08
CA ALA A 186 -19.98 3.46 -8.67
C ALA A 186 -21.17 2.51 -8.61
N LYS A 187 -22.35 2.99 -8.18
CA LYS A 187 -23.57 2.17 -8.08
C LYS A 187 -24.36 2.07 -9.39
N LEU A 188 -24.27 3.07 -10.28
CA LEU A 188 -25.01 3.12 -11.55
C LEU A 188 -24.17 2.74 -12.77
N GLY A 189 -22.87 2.48 -12.58
CA GLY A 189 -21.94 2.11 -13.64
C GLY A 189 -22.16 0.68 -14.13
N VAL A 190 -21.10 -0.12 -14.10
CA VAL A 190 -21.16 -1.53 -14.53
C VAL A 190 -22.02 -2.34 -13.55
N SER A 191 -22.87 -3.23 -14.08
CA SER A 191 -23.72 -4.07 -13.23
C SER A 191 -22.90 -5.10 -12.45
N GLN A 192 -23.42 -5.55 -11.29
CA GLN A 192 -22.78 -6.61 -10.51
C GLN A 192 -22.55 -7.89 -11.34
N ALA A 193 -23.51 -8.27 -12.19
CA ALA A 193 -23.38 -9.45 -13.05
C ALA A 193 -22.24 -9.31 -14.08
N GLU A 194 -22.01 -8.10 -14.61
CA GLU A 194 -20.89 -7.84 -15.53
C GLU A 194 -19.55 -7.87 -14.80
N HIS A 195 -19.47 -7.35 -13.57
CA HIS A 195 -18.27 -7.53 -12.74
C HIS A 195 -17.99 -9.01 -12.48
N GLU A 196 -19.00 -9.76 -12.03
CA GLU A 196 -18.86 -11.19 -11.76
C GLU A 196 -18.45 -11.98 -13.02
N ALA A 197 -19.04 -11.69 -14.18
CA ALA A 197 -18.65 -12.34 -15.44
C ALA A 197 -17.18 -12.07 -15.81
N PHE A 198 -16.73 -10.82 -15.71
CA PHE A 198 -15.34 -10.45 -16.00
C PHE A 198 -14.37 -11.14 -15.03
N PHE A 199 -14.64 -11.09 -13.73
CA PHE A 199 -13.75 -11.67 -12.72
C PHE A 199 -13.80 -13.19 -12.68
N THR A 200 -14.92 -13.82 -13.03
CA THR A 200 -14.99 -15.27 -13.23
C THR A 200 -14.13 -15.70 -14.41
N GLN A 201 -14.12 -14.93 -15.50
CA GLN A 201 -13.22 -15.19 -16.63
C GLN A 201 -11.74 -14.99 -16.24
N LEU A 202 -11.44 -14.01 -15.39
CA LEU A 202 -10.07 -13.69 -14.99
C LEU A 202 -9.52 -14.67 -13.94
N LEU A 203 -10.35 -15.17 -13.03
CA LEU A 203 -9.93 -15.83 -11.78
C LEU A 203 -10.58 -17.20 -11.53
N GLY A 204 -11.55 -17.64 -12.34
CA GLY A 204 -12.38 -18.81 -12.04
C GLY A 204 -11.63 -20.14 -11.91
N ASP A 205 -10.46 -20.24 -12.53
CA ASP A 205 -9.52 -21.37 -12.47
C ASP A 205 -8.34 -21.13 -11.51
N VAL A 206 -8.35 -20.02 -10.76
CA VAL A 206 -7.37 -19.76 -9.70
C VAL A 206 -7.84 -20.43 -8.41
N ASP A 207 -7.17 -21.50 -8.01
CA ASP A 207 -7.47 -22.33 -6.84
C ASP A 207 -6.56 -22.06 -5.64
N GLU A 208 -5.41 -21.43 -5.87
CA GLU A 208 -4.42 -21.11 -4.85
C GLU A 208 -3.92 -19.66 -4.96
N PRO A 209 -3.56 -19.02 -3.83
CA PRO A 209 -3.00 -17.68 -3.84
C PRO A 209 -1.62 -17.61 -4.46
N THR A 210 -1.29 -16.43 -4.98
CA THR A 210 0.11 -16.04 -5.16
C THR A 210 0.63 -15.50 -3.82
N ALA A 211 1.55 -16.25 -3.22
CA ALA A 211 2.18 -15.94 -1.94
C ALA A 211 3.69 -15.66 -2.14
N PRO A 212 4.10 -14.40 -2.35
CA PRO A 212 5.49 -14.05 -2.55
C PRO A 212 6.30 -14.43 -1.31
N PHE A 213 7.39 -15.17 -1.49
CA PHE A 213 8.22 -15.69 -0.40
C PHE A 213 7.47 -16.57 0.61
N GLY A 214 6.31 -17.12 0.23
CA GLY A 214 5.45 -17.90 1.13
C GLY A 214 4.70 -17.06 2.15
N LEU A 215 4.67 -15.73 2.02
CA LEU A 215 3.94 -14.85 2.91
C LEU A 215 2.45 -14.87 2.59
N LEU A 216 1.63 -15.22 3.57
CA LEU A 216 0.16 -15.18 3.48
C LEU A 216 -0.47 -14.34 4.60
N ASP A 217 0.15 -14.34 5.78
CA ASP A 217 -0.39 -13.66 6.96
C ASP A 217 0.37 -12.37 7.26
N VAL A 218 -0.37 -11.38 7.74
CA VAL A 218 0.18 -10.15 8.33
C VAL A 218 0.44 -10.42 9.81
N GLN A 219 1.56 -11.07 10.11
CA GLN A 219 2.03 -11.25 11.49
C GLN A 219 3.41 -10.62 11.66
N GLY A 220 3.49 -9.59 12.49
CA GLY A 220 4.74 -8.90 12.80
C GLY A 220 4.71 -7.40 12.49
N GLU A 221 5.82 -6.73 12.80
CA GLU A 221 6.03 -5.35 12.38
C GLU A 221 6.42 -5.28 10.91
N PHE A 222 6.20 -4.12 10.29
CA PHE A 222 6.61 -3.86 8.92
C PHE A 222 7.96 -3.16 8.88
N ALA A 223 8.81 -3.58 7.95
CA ALA A 223 10.01 -2.85 7.57
C ALA A 223 9.76 -2.14 6.23
N THR A 224 10.20 -0.88 6.14
CA THR A 224 10.03 -0.04 4.95
C THR A 224 11.39 0.39 4.40
N MET A 225 11.52 0.43 3.07
CA MET A 225 12.68 1.00 2.38
C MET A 225 12.24 1.73 1.12
N SER A 226 12.74 2.95 0.94
CA SER A 226 12.54 3.71 -0.29
C SER A 226 13.83 3.80 -1.11
N ARG A 227 13.70 3.70 -2.44
CA ARG A 227 14.81 3.78 -3.39
C ARG A 227 14.40 4.54 -4.64
N ARG A 228 15.19 5.55 -4.99
CA ARG A 228 15.02 6.27 -6.26
C ARG A 228 15.67 5.49 -7.40
N LEU A 229 14.94 5.30 -8.50
CA LEU A 229 15.50 4.67 -9.68
C LEU A 229 16.57 5.57 -10.32
N PRO A 230 17.65 5.00 -10.89
CA PRO A 230 18.63 5.78 -11.64
C PRO A 230 17.97 6.54 -12.80
N ALA A 231 18.31 7.83 -12.98
CA ALA A 231 17.69 8.69 -14.00
C ALA A 231 17.82 8.14 -15.45
N ALA A 232 18.87 7.37 -15.74
CA ALA A 232 19.00 6.66 -17.01
C ALA A 232 17.92 5.59 -17.19
N LEU A 233 17.65 4.80 -16.14
CA LEU A 233 16.60 3.79 -16.15
C LEU A 233 15.20 4.43 -16.24
N SER A 234 14.94 5.50 -15.48
CA SER A 234 13.67 6.25 -15.54
C SER A 234 13.36 6.73 -16.97
N ARG A 235 14.35 7.29 -17.67
CA ARG A 235 14.21 7.71 -19.08
C ARG A 235 13.95 6.52 -20.00
N ALA A 236 14.67 5.41 -19.81
CA ALA A 236 14.55 4.22 -20.63
C ALA A 236 13.17 3.56 -20.48
N VAL A 237 12.63 3.48 -19.25
CA VAL A 237 11.25 3.04 -18.98
C VAL A 237 10.24 3.86 -19.80
N ARG A 238 10.31 5.19 -19.71
CA ARG A 238 9.40 6.09 -20.45
C ARG A 238 9.56 5.93 -21.96
N GLN A 239 10.79 5.76 -22.45
CA GLN A 239 11.06 5.54 -23.86
C GLN A 239 10.44 4.23 -24.37
N GLN A 240 10.58 3.13 -23.63
CA GLN A 240 10.02 1.84 -24.03
C GLN A 240 8.50 1.81 -23.95
N ALA A 241 7.90 2.39 -22.90
CA ALA A 241 6.45 2.53 -22.79
C ALA A 241 5.87 3.30 -23.99
N ARG A 242 6.48 4.45 -24.35
CA ARG A 242 6.09 5.25 -25.53
C ARG A 242 6.24 4.47 -26.84
N ARG A 243 7.35 3.74 -27.03
CA ARG A 243 7.59 2.93 -28.24
C ARG A 243 6.58 1.79 -28.39
N ALA A 244 6.22 1.15 -27.29
CA ALA A 244 5.25 0.06 -27.27
C ALA A 244 3.79 0.56 -27.36
N GLY A 245 3.55 1.86 -27.17
CA GLY A 245 2.21 2.46 -27.19
C GLY A 245 1.38 2.11 -25.95
N VAL A 246 2.04 1.95 -24.80
CA VAL A 246 1.41 1.54 -23.53
C VAL A 246 1.72 2.55 -22.42
N SER A 247 1.01 2.46 -21.29
CA SER A 247 1.31 3.27 -20.12
C SER A 247 2.55 2.77 -19.38
N VAL A 248 3.25 3.68 -18.69
CA VAL A 248 4.36 3.35 -17.79
C VAL A 248 3.88 2.41 -16.67
N ALA A 249 2.67 2.64 -16.14
CA ALA A 249 2.06 1.76 -15.16
C ALA A 249 2.05 0.30 -15.61
N SER A 250 1.70 0.00 -16.87
CA SER A 250 1.70 -1.37 -17.40
C SER A 250 3.08 -2.03 -17.39
N LEU A 251 4.14 -1.26 -17.67
CA LEU A 251 5.52 -1.75 -17.57
C LEU A 251 5.89 -2.08 -16.13
N MET A 252 5.53 -1.21 -15.19
CA MET A 252 5.78 -1.44 -13.77
C MET A 252 5.01 -2.64 -13.21
N HIS A 253 3.75 -2.82 -13.62
CA HIS A 253 2.95 -4.00 -13.24
C HIS A 253 3.57 -5.29 -13.78
N LEU A 254 4.07 -5.28 -15.01
CA LEU A 254 4.73 -6.44 -15.58
C LEU A 254 6.07 -6.74 -14.88
N ALA A 255 6.85 -5.71 -14.55
CA ALA A 255 8.08 -5.88 -13.79
C ALA A 255 7.82 -6.43 -12.39
N TRP A 256 6.76 -5.97 -11.72
CA TRP A 256 6.35 -6.54 -10.43
C TRP A 256 5.90 -7.99 -10.55
N ALA A 257 5.10 -8.32 -11.57
CA ALA A 257 4.68 -9.69 -11.82
C ALA A 257 5.86 -10.65 -12.05
N LEU A 258 6.96 -10.20 -12.68
CA LEU A 258 8.20 -10.97 -12.78
C LEU A 258 8.79 -11.29 -11.40
N VAL A 259 8.85 -10.31 -10.49
CA VAL A 259 9.34 -10.51 -9.12
C VAL A 259 8.44 -11.48 -8.36
N LEU A 260 7.12 -11.35 -8.50
CA LEU A 260 6.15 -12.24 -7.87
C LEU A 260 6.28 -13.68 -8.38
N ALA A 261 6.46 -13.85 -9.69
CA ALA A 261 6.58 -15.19 -10.28
C ALA A 261 7.78 -15.94 -9.71
N ARG A 262 8.92 -15.25 -9.59
CA ARG A 262 10.16 -15.82 -9.06
C ARG A 262 10.12 -16.06 -7.55
N SER A 263 9.47 -15.18 -6.81
CA SER A 263 9.38 -15.27 -5.34
C SER A 263 8.30 -16.24 -4.85
N SER A 264 7.30 -16.54 -5.69
CA SER A 264 6.23 -17.51 -5.38
C SER A 264 6.41 -18.87 -6.07
N GLY A 265 7.30 -18.97 -7.05
CA GLY A 265 7.48 -20.18 -7.86
C GLY A 265 6.33 -20.46 -8.82
N ARG A 266 5.53 -19.43 -9.18
CA ARG A 266 4.38 -19.54 -10.08
C ARG A 266 4.60 -18.72 -11.34
N ASP A 267 4.27 -19.29 -12.49
CA ASP A 267 4.27 -18.57 -13.78
C ASP A 267 2.93 -17.86 -14.03
N ASP A 268 1.95 -18.05 -13.18
CA ASP A 268 0.64 -17.42 -13.21
C ASP A 268 0.40 -16.72 -11.87
N VAL A 269 0.53 -15.40 -11.88
CA VAL A 269 0.54 -14.60 -10.66
C VAL A 269 -0.68 -13.71 -10.56
N VAL A 270 -1.29 -13.71 -9.38
CA VAL A 270 -2.39 -12.84 -8.99
C VAL A 270 -1.92 -11.90 -7.90
N PHE A 271 -2.10 -10.60 -8.08
CA PHE A 271 -1.75 -9.60 -7.07
C PHE A 271 -2.73 -8.45 -7.08
N GLY A 272 -2.80 -7.73 -5.97
CA GLY A 272 -3.63 -6.54 -5.89
C GLY A 272 -2.99 -5.37 -6.63
N THR A 273 -3.78 -4.60 -7.36
CA THR A 273 -3.40 -3.28 -7.84
C THR A 273 -4.34 -2.24 -7.25
N VAL A 274 -3.76 -1.14 -6.77
CA VAL A 274 -4.53 0.02 -6.30
C VAL A 274 -4.92 0.86 -7.50
N LEU A 275 -6.22 0.89 -7.79
CA LEU A 275 -6.80 1.73 -8.82
C LEU A 275 -7.28 3.03 -8.20
N PHE A 276 -6.80 4.14 -8.75
CA PHE A 276 -7.35 5.45 -8.46
C PHE A 276 -8.52 5.70 -9.40
N GLY A 277 -9.74 5.84 -8.88
CA GLY A 277 -10.92 6.28 -9.62
C GLY A 277 -10.79 7.69 -10.25
N ARG A 278 -9.60 8.30 -10.12
CA ARG A 278 -9.17 9.56 -10.72
C ARG A 278 -8.53 9.40 -12.11
N MET A 279 -8.25 8.17 -12.55
CA MET A 279 -7.54 7.89 -13.81
C MET A 279 -8.26 8.31 -15.10
N GLN A 280 -9.56 8.65 -15.04
CA GLN A 280 -10.32 9.10 -16.21
C GLN A 280 -10.16 10.59 -16.56
N GLY A 281 -9.33 11.36 -15.84
CA GLY A 281 -8.97 12.73 -16.24
C GLY A 281 -10.13 13.74 -16.30
N GLY A 282 -11.31 13.40 -15.77
CA GLY A 282 -12.45 14.31 -15.59
C GLY A 282 -12.34 15.14 -14.30
N GLU A 283 -13.34 16.01 -14.05
CA GLU A 283 -13.42 16.88 -12.86
C GLU A 283 -13.32 16.13 -11.51
N GLY A 284 -13.50 14.79 -11.51
CA GLY A 284 -13.28 13.90 -10.35
C GLY A 284 -11.84 13.81 -9.86
N ASN A 285 -10.85 14.35 -10.59
CA ASN A 285 -9.44 14.38 -10.18
C ASN A 285 -9.17 15.32 -8.98
N ARG A 286 -10.20 15.96 -8.40
CA ARG A 286 -10.08 17.01 -7.37
C ARG A 286 -11.02 16.88 -6.17
N GLY A 287 -11.83 15.82 -6.10
CA GLY A 287 -12.69 15.59 -4.93
C GLY A 287 -11.87 15.16 -3.72
N ILE A 288 -12.25 15.58 -2.51
CA ILE A 288 -11.78 15.01 -1.23
C ILE A 288 -12.65 13.77 -0.94
N GLY A 289 -12.03 12.64 -0.56
CA GLY A 289 -12.74 11.38 -0.28
C GLY A 289 -11.92 10.12 -0.58
N LEU A 290 -12.49 8.94 -0.28
CA LEU A 290 -11.87 7.66 -0.60
C LEU A 290 -12.14 7.27 -2.07
N PHE A 291 -11.18 7.55 -2.96
CA PHE A 291 -11.30 7.27 -4.40
C PHE A 291 -10.47 6.08 -4.88
N ILE A 292 -9.76 5.42 -3.98
CA ILE A 292 -8.99 4.21 -4.31
C ILE A 292 -9.86 2.97 -4.24
N ASN A 293 -9.50 1.94 -5.00
CA ASN A 293 -10.02 0.59 -4.84
C ASN A 293 -8.92 -0.42 -5.17
N THR A 294 -8.89 -1.54 -4.46
CA THR A 294 -7.91 -2.61 -4.70
C THR A 294 -8.59 -3.76 -5.43
N LEU A 295 -8.13 -4.05 -6.65
CA LEU A 295 -8.63 -5.16 -7.45
C LEU A 295 -7.49 -6.12 -7.82
N PRO A 296 -7.77 -7.43 -7.90
CA PRO A 296 -6.78 -8.37 -8.38
C PRO A 296 -6.54 -8.17 -9.87
N ILE A 297 -5.27 -8.29 -10.25
CA ILE A 297 -4.83 -8.51 -11.61
C ILE A 297 -4.13 -9.87 -11.69
N ARG A 298 -4.40 -10.62 -12.76
CA ARG A 298 -3.73 -11.89 -13.05
C ARG A 298 -2.86 -11.74 -14.29
N LEU A 299 -1.57 -12.05 -14.16
CA LEU A 299 -0.61 -11.97 -15.27
C LEU A 299 0.12 -13.30 -15.41
N HIS A 300 0.17 -13.81 -16.65
CA HIS A 300 0.92 -15.01 -16.99
C HIS A 300 2.36 -14.66 -17.41
N ILE A 301 3.32 -15.03 -16.58
CA ILE A 301 4.76 -14.98 -16.83
C ILE A 301 5.19 -16.27 -17.52
N GLY A 302 4.72 -16.46 -18.75
CA GLY A 302 4.98 -17.68 -19.51
C GLY A 302 6.11 -17.56 -20.54
N GLN A 303 6.04 -18.38 -21.58
CA GLN A 303 6.96 -18.34 -22.72
C GLN A 303 6.70 -17.16 -23.70
N GLN A 304 5.76 -16.28 -23.35
CA GLN A 304 5.38 -15.15 -24.17
C GLN A 304 6.50 -14.10 -24.23
N GLY A 305 6.71 -13.51 -25.41
CA GLY A 305 7.67 -12.44 -25.62
C GLY A 305 7.36 -11.19 -24.80
N ALA A 306 8.40 -10.55 -24.26
CA ALA A 306 8.30 -9.38 -23.40
C ALA A 306 7.38 -8.26 -23.95
N LEU A 307 7.45 -7.95 -25.25
CA LEU A 307 6.62 -6.90 -25.84
C LEU A 307 5.14 -7.28 -25.90
N GLN A 308 4.82 -8.53 -26.21
CA GLN A 308 3.42 -8.97 -26.28
C GLN A 308 2.82 -9.01 -24.88
N ALA A 309 3.56 -9.52 -23.89
CA ALA A 309 3.11 -9.53 -22.51
C ALA A 309 2.89 -8.12 -21.94
N LEU A 310 3.73 -7.15 -22.31
CA LEU A 310 3.51 -5.75 -21.95
C LEU A 310 2.21 -5.19 -22.52
N LYS A 311 1.88 -5.53 -23.78
CA LYS A 311 0.62 -5.11 -24.41
C LYS A 311 -0.59 -5.77 -23.77
N ASP A 312 -0.49 -7.05 -23.43
CA ASP A 312 -1.58 -7.78 -22.78
C ASP A 312 -1.82 -7.26 -21.36
N ALA A 313 -0.75 -6.98 -20.60
CA ALA A 313 -0.84 -6.31 -19.30
C ALA A 313 -1.49 -4.93 -19.42
N HIS A 314 -1.16 -4.16 -20.47
CA HIS A 314 -1.79 -2.87 -20.73
C HIS A 314 -3.29 -3.00 -21.04
N ALA A 315 -3.65 -3.93 -21.92
CA ALA A 315 -5.04 -4.20 -22.27
C ALA A 315 -5.85 -4.68 -21.05
N LEU A 316 -5.25 -5.52 -20.19
CA LEU A 316 -5.90 -5.99 -18.97
C LEU A 316 -6.12 -4.86 -17.97
N LEU A 317 -5.12 -4.01 -17.72
CA LEU A 317 -5.28 -2.84 -16.86
C LEU A 317 -6.37 -1.89 -17.36
N ALA A 318 -6.44 -1.65 -18.68
CA ALA A 318 -7.50 -0.83 -19.27
C ALA A 318 -8.89 -1.46 -19.10
N GLN A 319 -9.00 -2.79 -19.19
CA GLN A 319 -10.25 -3.50 -18.91
C GLN A 319 -10.63 -3.41 -17.43
N LEU A 320 -9.65 -3.57 -16.53
CA LEU A 320 -9.83 -3.52 -15.09
C LEU A 320 -10.37 -2.16 -14.62
N LEU A 321 -9.94 -1.06 -15.24
CA LEU A 321 -10.49 0.28 -14.98
C LEU A 321 -12.00 0.38 -15.24
N ARG A 322 -12.56 -0.37 -16.20
CA ARG A 322 -14.02 -0.41 -16.41
C ARG A 322 -14.75 -1.09 -15.26
N HIS A 323 -14.04 -1.93 -14.51
CA HIS A 323 -14.55 -2.65 -13.36
C HIS A 323 -14.05 -2.08 -12.02
N GLU A 324 -13.52 -0.85 -12.01
CA GLU A 324 -12.86 -0.20 -10.86
C GLU A 324 -13.76 -0.05 -9.61
N HIS A 325 -15.07 -0.25 -9.76
CA HIS A 325 -16.05 -0.19 -8.68
C HIS A 325 -16.49 -1.56 -8.12
N ALA A 326 -15.94 -2.68 -8.61
CA ALA A 326 -16.22 -3.99 -8.01
C ALA A 326 -15.68 -4.05 -6.57
N THR A 327 -16.36 -4.76 -5.66
CA THR A 327 -15.79 -5.00 -4.32
C THR A 327 -14.83 -6.18 -4.35
N LEU A 328 -13.72 -6.11 -3.61
CA LEU A 328 -12.78 -7.23 -3.51
C LEU A 328 -13.48 -8.53 -3.03
N ALA A 329 -14.46 -8.42 -2.13
CA ALA A 329 -15.25 -9.55 -1.64
C ALA A 329 -16.17 -10.18 -2.72
N GLN A 330 -16.68 -9.40 -3.68
CA GLN A 330 -17.36 -9.94 -4.87
C GLN A 330 -16.36 -10.67 -5.76
N VAL A 331 -15.20 -10.05 -6.00
CA VAL A 331 -14.17 -10.61 -6.88
C VAL A 331 -13.58 -11.90 -6.34
N GLN A 332 -13.30 -11.98 -5.04
CA GLN A 332 -12.76 -13.19 -4.41
C GLN A 332 -13.72 -14.37 -4.49
N ARG A 333 -15.05 -14.13 -4.49
CA ARG A 333 -16.04 -15.19 -4.70
C ARG A 333 -16.06 -15.73 -6.13
N CYS A 334 -15.43 -15.04 -7.08
CA CYS A 334 -15.31 -15.48 -8.47
C CYS A 334 -14.09 -16.40 -8.68
N SER A 335 -13.24 -16.61 -7.68
CA SER A 335 -12.11 -17.55 -7.77
C SER A 335 -12.44 -18.90 -7.12
N GLY A 336 -11.60 -19.91 -7.38
CA GLY A 336 -11.64 -21.21 -6.73
C GLY A 336 -10.94 -21.26 -5.36
N VAL A 337 -10.36 -20.14 -4.89
CA VAL A 337 -9.63 -20.08 -3.62
C VAL A 337 -10.61 -20.23 -2.45
N VAL A 338 -10.34 -21.20 -1.58
CA VAL A 338 -11.19 -21.50 -0.42
C VAL A 338 -11.02 -20.45 0.66
N ALA A 339 -12.12 -19.81 1.09
CA ALA A 339 -12.12 -18.92 2.24
C ALA A 339 -11.71 -19.68 3.53
N PRO A 340 -10.92 -19.09 4.45
CA PRO A 340 -10.57 -17.67 4.53
C PRO A 340 -9.26 -17.27 3.83
N THR A 341 -8.65 -18.14 3.01
CA THR A 341 -7.38 -17.84 2.35
C THR A 341 -7.52 -16.62 1.42
N PRO A 342 -6.61 -15.62 1.50
CA PRO A 342 -6.67 -14.47 0.62
C PRO A 342 -6.37 -14.88 -0.82
N LEU A 343 -6.87 -14.15 -1.82
CA LEU A 343 -6.57 -14.41 -3.23
C LEU A 343 -5.12 -14.08 -3.60
N PHE A 344 -4.55 -13.07 -2.92
CA PHE A 344 -3.18 -12.61 -3.10
C PHE A 344 -2.68 -11.97 -1.80
N SER A 345 -1.35 -11.96 -1.62
CA SER A 345 -0.71 -11.32 -0.46
C SER A 345 0.32 -10.24 -0.85
N GLY A 346 0.48 -9.99 -2.15
CA GLY A 346 1.27 -8.90 -2.70
C GLY A 346 0.41 -7.78 -3.28
N LEU A 347 0.78 -6.52 -3.03
CA LEU A 347 0.11 -5.33 -3.56
C LEU A 347 1.10 -4.48 -4.37
N LEU A 348 0.65 -3.92 -5.49
CA LEU A 348 1.32 -2.85 -6.20
C LEU A 348 0.45 -1.59 -6.24
N ASN A 349 1.01 -0.48 -5.79
CA ASN A 349 0.39 0.83 -5.84
C ASN A 349 1.22 1.75 -6.73
N TYR A 350 0.68 2.11 -7.91
CA TYR A 350 1.36 3.03 -8.82
C TYR A 350 0.70 4.40 -8.76
N ARG A 351 1.45 5.42 -8.37
CA ARG A 351 0.98 6.80 -8.16
C ARG A 351 1.66 7.74 -9.14
N TYR A 352 0.90 8.64 -9.77
CA TYR A 352 1.47 9.70 -10.59
C TYR A 352 1.33 11.03 -9.85
N SER A 353 2.45 11.52 -9.31
CA SER A 353 2.52 12.70 -8.46
C SER A 353 3.66 13.62 -8.91
N PRO A 354 3.54 14.30 -10.07
CA PRO A 354 4.61 15.12 -10.63
C PRO A 354 4.96 16.35 -9.77
N GLN A 355 4.07 16.74 -8.83
CA GLN A 355 4.29 17.86 -7.92
C GLN A 355 5.02 17.46 -6.63
N ALA A 356 4.98 16.19 -6.22
CA ALA A 356 5.67 15.70 -5.02
C ALA A 356 7.21 15.64 -5.17
N GLY A 357 7.73 15.74 -6.40
CA GLY A 357 9.17 15.78 -6.68
C GLY A 357 9.84 17.13 -6.44
N GLN A 358 9.04 18.18 -6.25
CA GLN A 358 9.51 19.45 -5.69
C GLN A 358 9.32 19.28 -4.19
N GLY A 359 10.40 18.92 -3.48
CA GLY A 359 10.32 18.73 -2.03
C GLY A 359 9.60 19.91 -1.39
N SER A 360 8.57 19.63 -0.61
CA SER A 360 8.24 20.53 0.49
C SER A 360 9.45 20.47 1.42
N ASP A 361 10.41 21.37 1.19
CA ASP A 361 11.21 21.89 2.29
C ASP A 361 10.21 22.65 3.19
N ASP A 362 9.38 21.90 3.95
CA ASP A 362 8.45 22.40 4.97
C ASP A 362 9.18 23.15 6.09
N ALA A 363 10.51 23.12 6.07
CA ALA A 363 11.39 23.89 6.94
C ALA A 363 11.16 25.41 6.84
N ASP A 364 10.63 25.94 5.72
CA ASP A 364 10.43 27.40 5.57
C ASP A 364 9.13 27.93 6.20
N ALA A 365 8.20 27.05 6.62
CA ALA A 365 6.92 27.44 7.25
C ALA A 365 6.85 27.20 8.77
N GLY A 366 7.87 26.56 9.38
CA GLY A 366 7.89 26.27 10.82
C GLY A 366 7.00 25.09 11.25
N VAL A 367 6.57 24.26 10.28
CA VAL A 367 5.86 22.99 10.48
C VAL A 367 6.79 21.85 10.09
N GLU A 368 7.00 20.88 10.99
CA GLU A 368 7.83 19.71 10.70
C GLU A 368 6.97 18.44 10.77
N SER A 369 6.92 17.66 9.68
CA SER A 369 6.29 16.34 9.68
C SER A 369 7.21 15.32 10.37
N LEU A 370 6.78 14.79 11.51
CA LEU A 370 7.54 13.86 12.35
C LEU A 370 7.20 12.38 12.08
N GLY A 371 6.24 12.10 11.20
CA GLY A 371 5.95 10.74 10.73
C GLY A 371 4.50 10.53 10.28
N VAL A 372 4.35 9.78 9.19
CA VAL A 372 3.09 9.21 8.70
C VAL A 372 3.28 7.69 8.67
N ALA A 373 2.46 6.96 9.42
CA ALA A 373 2.52 5.49 9.45
C ALA A 373 1.31 4.91 8.73
N GLU A 374 1.52 4.35 7.54
CA GLU A 374 0.49 3.58 6.82
C GLU A 374 0.77 2.10 7.00
N ARG A 375 -0.19 1.37 7.58
CA ARG A 375 -0.14 -0.08 7.68
C ARG A 375 -0.94 -0.67 6.54
N THR A 376 -0.29 -1.42 5.67
CA THR A 376 -1.00 -2.18 4.64
C THR A 376 -1.52 -3.48 5.24
N ASN A 377 -2.73 -3.89 4.86
CA ASN A 377 -3.30 -5.19 5.26
C ASN A 377 -2.72 -6.37 4.46
N TYR A 378 -1.58 -6.17 3.80
CA TYR A 378 -0.92 -7.15 2.95
C TYR A 378 0.52 -7.31 3.41
N PRO A 379 1.06 -8.53 3.52
CA PRO A 379 2.40 -8.73 4.05
C PRO A 379 3.52 -8.21 3.15
N LEU A 380 3.21 -7.90 1.88
CA LEU A 380 4.14 -7.29 0.93
C LEU A 380 3.42 -6.24 0.08
N CYS A 381 3.82 -4.98 0.22
CA CYS A 381 3.37 -3.86 -0.60
C CYS A 381 4.55 -3.19 -1.30
N VAL A 382 4.36 -2.80 -2.55
CA VAL A 382 5.27 -1.90 -3.26
C VAL A 382 4.51 -0.69 -3.78
N ASP A 383 4.95 0.49 -3.38
CA ASP A 383 4.54 1.76 -3.97
C ASP A 383 5.56 2.20 -5.03
N ILE A 384 5.05 2.74 -6.14
CA ILE A 384 5.85 3.37 -7.18
C ILE A 384 5.31 4.77 -7.40
N ASP A 385 6.06 5.77 -6.95
CA ASP A 385 5.77 7.17 -7.18
C ASP A 385 6.44 7.63 -8.48
N ASP A 386 5.64 7.90 -9.51
CA ASP A 386 6.05 8.59 -10.73
C ASP A 386 6.04 10.10 -10.47
N LEU A 387 7.23 10.66 -10.27
CA LEU A 387 7.48 12.08 -9.99
C LEU A 387 7.56 12.92 -11.27
N GLY A 388 7.05 12.41 -12.40
CA GLY A 388 7.09 13.06 -13.71
C GLY A 388 8.41 12.89 -14.46
N THR A 389 9.57 12.99 -13.79
CA THR A 389 10.90 12.72 -14.37
C THR A 389 11.44 11.38 -13.91
N ASP A 390 11.39 11.16 -12.60
CA ASP A 390 12.00 10.03 -11.91
C ASP A 390 10.95 9.16 -11.22
N PHE A 391 11.40 8.03 -10.69
CA PHE A 391 10.55 7.11 -9.94
C PHE A 391 11.15 6.86 -8.56
N LEU A 392 10.31 6.84 -7.54
CA LEU A 392 10.65 6.37 -6.20
C LEU A 392 9.92 5.04 -5.97
N LEU A 393 10.68 3.99 -5.67
CA LEU A 393 10.15 2.71 -5.22
C LEU A 393 10.10 2.72 -3.70
N THR A 394 9.00 2.31 -3.09
CA THR A 394 8.93 2.08 -1.65
C THR A 394 8.42 0.66 -1.42
N ALA A 395 9.23 -0.19 -0.80
CA ALA A 395 8.84 -1.53 -0.41
C ALA A 395 8.51 -1.55 1.08
N GLN A 396 7.34 -2.06 1.42
CA GLN A 396 6.90 -2.36 2.78
C GLN A 396 6.65 -3.87 2.89
N VAL A 397 7.31 -4.54 3.81
CA VAL A 397 7.20 -5.99 3.99
C VAL A 397 7.22 -6.34 5.46
N VAL A 398 6.53 -7.42 5.84
CA VAL A 398 6.60 -7.98 7.20
C VAL A 398 8.04 -8.36 7.56
N GLU A 399 8.35 -8.25 8.84
CA GLU A 399 9.66 -8.55 9.40
C GLU A 399 10.16 -9.96 8.98
N GLY A 400 11.48 -10.07 8.78
CA GLY A 400 12.13 -11.31 8.30
C GLY A 400 12.51 -11.28 6.82
N ILE A 401 11.88 -10.40 6.03
CA ILE A 401 12.32 -10.09 4.67
C ILE A 401 12.90 -8.68 4.63
N SER A 402 14.03 -8.52 3.96
CA SER A 402 14.66 -7.22 3.79
C SER A 402 13.91 -6.40 2.72
N PRO A 403 13.30 -5.24 3.05
CA PRO A 403 12.63 -4.41 2.05
C PRO A 403 13.61 -3.86 1.00
N SER A 404 14.89 -3.69 1.34
CA SER A 404 15.89 -3.27 0.35
C SER A 404 16.08 -4.30 -0.76
N ARG A 405 16.02 -5.60 -0.43
CA ARG A 405 16.10 -6.68 -1.43
C ARG A 405 14.88 -6.68 -2.36
N ILE A 406 13.70 -6.33 -1.86
CA ILE A 406 12.50 -6.17 -2.71
C ILE A 406 12.73 -5.04 -3.74
N CYS A 407 13.28 -3.90 -3.29
CA CYS A 407 13.65 -2.82 -4.20
C CYS A 407 14.73 -3.25 -5.21
N ASP A 408 15.73 -4.04 -4.78
CA ASP A 408 16.74 -4.60 -5.69
C ASP A 408 16.13 -5.50 -6.76
N PHE A 409 15.22 -6.41 -6.37
CA PHE A 409 14.55 -7.32 -7.31
C PHE A 409 13.71 -6.55 -8.32
N LEU A 410 12.95 -5.55 -7.87
CA LEU A 410 12.11 -4.76 -8.74
C LEU A 410 12.93 -3.87 -9.67
N GLU A 411 13.97 -3.18 -9.17
CA GLU A 411 14.88 -2.40 -10.01
C GLU A 411 15.56 -3.28 -11.08
N HIS A 412 16.00 -4.48 -10.71
CA HIS A 412 16.59 -5.43 -11.64
C HIS A 412 15.58 -5.92 -12.67
N ALA A 413 14.36 -6.27 -12.26
CA ALA A 413 13.28 -6.68 -13.15
C ALA A 413 12.90 -5.57 -14.15
N ILE A 414 12.82 -4.31 -13.70
CA ILE A 414 12.59 -3.14 -14.57
C ILE A 414 13.73 -3.00 -15.57
N THR A 415 14.98 -3.12 -15.11
CA THR A 415 16.17 -3.03 -15.98
C THR A 415 16.17 -4.12 -17.05
N ALA A 416 15.95 -5.38 -16.65
CA ALA A 416 15.90 -6.52 -17.56
C ALA A 416 14.76 -6.38 -18.58
N LEU A 417 13.58 -5.96 -18.14
CA LEU A 417 12.43 -5.74 -19.02
C LEU A 417 12.68 -4.61 -20.01
N VAL A 418 13.25 -3.48 -19.58
CA VAL A 418 13.59 -2.36 -20.47
C VAL A 418 14.63 -2.75 -21.51
N ALA A 419 15.67 -3.51 -21.12
CA ALA A 419 16.68 -4.03 -22.04
C ALA A 419 16.06 -5.02 -23.04
N ALA A 420 15.24 -5.95 -22.57
CA ALA A 420 14.52 -6.90 -23.42
C ALA A 420 13.63 -6.18 -24.45
N LEU A 421 12.89 -5.14 -24.05
CA LEU A 421 12.07 -4.36 -24.97
C LEU A 421 12.89 -3.59 -26.01
N ALA A 422 14.12 -3.19 -25.66
CA ALA A 422 15.02 -2.49 -26.58
C ALA A 422 15.65 -3.44 -27.61
N ASP A 423 16.16 -4.58 -27.14
CA ASP A 423 17.11 -5.39 -27.92
C ASP A 423 16.52 -6.73 -28.38
N THR A 424 15.67 -7.36 -27.55
CA THR A 424 15.15 -8.72 -27.77
C THR A 424 13.66 -8.81 -27.38
N PRO A 425 12.75 -8.08 -28.05
CA PRO A 425 11.35 -7.95 -27.60
C PRO A 425 10.54 -9.25 -27.61
N ALA A 426 11.03 -10.27 -28.33
CA ALA A 426 10.44 -11.61 -28.39
C ALA A 426 10.99 -12.57 -27.32
N VAL A 427 11.93 -12.14 -26.47
CA VAL A 427 12.48 -12.98 -25.41
C VAL A 427 11.37 -13.39 -24.44
N PRO A 428 11.25 -14.70 -24.11
CA PRO A 428 10.32 -15.16 -23.09
C PRO A 428 10.51 -14.46 -21.75
N LEU A 429 9.43 -14.06 -21.10
CA LEU A 429 9.50 -13.42 -19.78
C LEU A 429 10.24 -14.25 -18.73
N LEU A 430 10.07 -15.58 -18.75
CA LEU A 430 10.78 -16.51 -17.85
C LEU A 430 12.29 -16.55 -18.05
N GLN A 431 12.83 -15.93 -19.10
CA GLN A 431 14.29 -15.81 -19.28
C GLN A 431 14.83 -14.51 -18.66
N LEU A 432 13.96 -13.58 -18.27
CA LEU A 432 14.37 -12.37 -17.58
C LEU A 432 14.69 -12.72 -16.12
N ASP A 433 15.92 -12.42 -15.70
CA ASP A 433 16.34 -12.58 -14.31
C ASP A 433 15.80 -11.41 -13.48
N VAL A 434 15.42 -11.70 -12.24
CA VAL A 434 15.05 -10.69 -11.24
C VAL A 434 16.08 -10.60 -10.13
N LEU A 435 17.01 -11.55 -10.07
CA LEU A 435 18.02 -11.63 -9.03
C LEU A 435 19.23 -10.76 -9.43
N PRO A 436 19.62 -9.76 -8.63
CA PRO A 436 20.81 -8.96 -8.89
C PRO A 436 22.05 -9.84 -9.03
N ALA A 437 22.97 -9.45 -9.91
CA ALA A 437 24.15 -10.25 -10.25
C ALA A 437 25.00 -10.63 -9.02
N ALA A 438 25.18 -9.72 -8.07
CA ALA A 438 25.94 -9.99 -6.83
C ALA A 438 25.25 -11.04 -5.95
N GLU A 439 23.92 -10.98 -5.85
CA GLU A 439 23.15 -11.97 -5.09
C GLU A 439 23.15 -13.33 -5.79
N ARG A 440 23.02 -13.33 -7.13
CA ARG A 440 23.17 -14.54 -7.95
C ARG A 440 24.54 -15.19 -7.76
N GLU A 441 25.62 -14.41 -7.75
CA GLU A 441 26.98 -14.91 -7.49
C GLU A 441 27.08 -15.53 -6.09
N GLN A 442 26.52 -14.88 -5.07
CA GLN A 442 26.50 -15.42 -3.72
C GLN A 442 25.75 -16.75 -3.63
N VAL A 443 24.57 -16.85 -4.25
CA VAL A 443 23.73 -18.06 -4.22
C VAL A 443 24.33 -19.19 -5.04
N VAL A 444 24.80 -18.90 -6.26
CA VAL A 444 25.27 -19.93 -7.21
C VAL A 444 26.70 -20.32 -6.94
N VAL A 445 27.56 -19.37 -6.57
CA VAL A 445 28.99 -19.61 -6.35
C VAL A 445 29.29 -19.60 -4.86
N GLY A 446 29.08 -18.48 -4.16
CA GLY A 446 29.53 -18.28 -2.78
C GLY A 446 29.10 -19.39 -1.81
N TRP A 447 27.79 -19.70 -1.76
CA TRP A 447 27.26 -20.77 -0.89
C TRP A 447 27.52 -22.19 -1.41
N ASN A 448 27.84 -22.35 -2.69
CA ASN A 448 28.15 -23.65 -3.30
C ASN A 448 29.66 -23.90 -3.46
N GLN A 449 30.52 -23.11 -2.82
CA GLN A 449 31.96 -23.39 -2.71
C GLN A 449 32.23 -24.57 -1.76
N THR A 450 31.58 -25.70 -1.99
CA THR A 450 31.68 -26.92 -1.18
C THR A 450 32.72 -27.91 -1.72
N TYR A 451 33.41 -27.56 -2.81
CA TYR A 451 34.46 -28.41 -3.36
C TYR A 451 35.61 -28.56 -2.36
N GLN A 452 35.85 -29.79 -1.94
CA GLN A 452 37.02 -30.17 -1.18
C GLN A 452 37.73 -31.29 -1.92
N ASP A 453 39.05 -31.19 -2.02
CA ASP A 453 39.88 -32.24 -2.59
C ASP A 453 39.97 -33.40 -1.58
N LEU A 454 38.95 -34.25 -1.60
CA LEU A 454 38.91 -35.46 -0.79
C LEU A 454 39.69 -36.56 -1.53
N PRO A 455 40.54 -37.33 -0.82
CA PRO A 455 41.20 -38.48 -1.42
C PRO A 455 40.15 -39.58 -1.71
N LEU A 456 39.53 -39.48 -2.89
CA LEU A 456 38.55 -40.42 -3.43
C LEU A 456 39.20 -41.73 -3.91
N SER A 457 40.52 -41.87 -3.74
CA SER A 457 41.26 -43.07 -4.10
C SER A 457 41.02 -44.25 -3.18
N SER A 458 40.33 -44.04 -2.04
CA SER A 458 40.05 -45.10 -1.09
C SER A 458 38.58 -45.17 -0.74
N CYS A 459 38.03 -46.38 -0.79
CA CYS A 459 36.67 -46.64 -0.35
C CYS A 459 36.58 -46.55 1.18
N VAL A 460 35.37 -46.29 1.71
CA VAL A 460 35.16 -46.18 3.17
C VAL A 460 35.65 -47.43 3.93
N GLN A 461 35.48 -48.62 3.34
CA GLN A 461 36.00 -49.86 3.93
C GLN A 461 37.53 -49.90 3.99
N GLU A 462 38.24 -49.34 3.01
CA GLU A 462 39.71 -49.31 2.98
C GLU A 462 40.25 -48.32 4.03
N LEU A 463 39.55 -47.20 4.24
CA LEU A 463 39.85 -46.27 5.32
C LEU A 463 39.63 -46.90 6.71
N PHE A 464 38.59 -47.73 6.84
CA PHE A 464 38.32 -48.50 8.05
C PHE A 464 39.39 -49.57 8.28
N GLU A 465 39.76 -50.34 7.25
CA GLU A 465 40.84 -51.34 7.31
C GLU A 465 42.19 -50.71 7.69
N ALA A 466 42.53 -49.56 7.11
CA ALA A 466 43.72 -48.81 7.47
C ALA A 466 43.69 -48.37 8.95
N ARG A 467 42.52 -47.97 9.47
CA ARG A 467 42.34 -47.61 10.88
C ARG A 467 42.49 -48.83 11.80
N VAL A 468 41.94 -49.99 11.42
CA VAL A 468 42.09 -51.26 12.15
C VAL A 468 43.57 -51.67 12.19
N ALA A 469 44.30 -51.54 11.09
CA ALA A 469 45.73 -51.86 11.03
C ALA A 469 46.58 -50.91 11.89
N ALA A 470 46.25 -49.62 11.91
CA ALA A 470 47.00 -48.61 12.67
C ALA A 470 46.72 -48.63 14.18
N ALA A 471 45.53 -49.05 14.60
CA ALA A 471 45.11 -49.06 16.00
C ALA A 471 44.16 -50.23 16.30
N PRO A 472 44.67 -51.48 16.34
CA PRO A 472 43.84 -52.69 16.42
C PRO A 472 43.06 -52.82 17.74
N ASP A 473 43.62 -52.30 18.84
CA ASP A 473 43.02 -52.41 20.18
C ASP A 473 42.14 -51.19 20.53
N ALA A 474 41.97 -50.23 19.61
CA ALA A 474 41.10 -49.09 19.83
C ALA A 474 39.63 -49.55 19.86
N ILE A 475 38.87 -49.02 20.81
CA ILE A 475 37.44 -49.32 20.94
C ILE A 475 36.71 -48.81 19.69
N ALA A 476 36.25 -49.73 18.84
CA ALA A 476 35.50 -49.42 17.63
C ALA A 476 33.98 -49.36 17.88
N LEU A 477 33.49 -50.14 18.84
CA LEU A 477 32.07 -50.21 19.19
C LEU A 477 31.91 -50.58 20.66
N VAL A 478 30.97 -49.91 21.35
CA VAL A 478 30.57 -50.23 22.73
C VAL A 478 29.10 -50.63 22.69
N GLN A 479 28.80 -51.82 23.19
CA GLN A 479 27.43 -52.27 23.40
C GLN A 479 27.11 -52.15 24.91
N PRO A 480 25.96 -51.57 25.29
CA PRO A 480 25.52 -51.59 26.69
C PRO A 480 25.24 -53.03 27.15
N ASP A 481 25.57 -53.35 28.41
CA ASP A 481 25.25 -54.65 29.01
C ASP A 481 23.72 -54.88 28.99
N LEU A 482 23.31 -56.06 28.51
CA LEU A 482 21.91 -56.50 28.41
C LEU A 482 21.26 -56.74 29.77
#